data_AF-A0A6P0J496-F1
#
_entry.id   AF-A0A6P0J496-F1
#
_cell.length_a   1.000
_cell.length_b   1.000
_cell.length_c   1.000
_cell.angle_alpha   90.00
_cell.angle_beta   90.00
_cell.angle_gamma   90.00
#
_symmetry.space_group_name_H-M   'P 1'
#
loop_
_entity.id
_entity.type
_entity.pdbx_description
1 polymer ?
#
loop_
_entity_poly.entity_id
_entity_poly.type
_entity_poly.pdbx_seq_one_letter_code
_entity_poly.pdbx_strand_id
1 'polypeptide(L)' 'MTIPVPPRTRAQESRAAIERIYVIMRHLFIRGYYKPGGASGAALRQALLTLQPEIYGSIADPQKVELNGLVYVIDRLP' A
#
# COMPACT_ATOMS: atom_id res chain seq x y z
N MET A 1 30.51 6.16 -19.64
CA MET A 1 30.61 5.06 -18.65
C MET A 1 29.38 5.14 -17.76
N THR A 2 28.42 4.23 -17.92
CA THR A 2 27.21 4.20 -17.08
C THR A 2 27.51 3.36 -15.84
N ILE A 3 27.39 3.96 -14.66
CA ILE A 3 27.54 3.23 -13.40
C ILE A 3 26.27 2.38 -13.22
N PRO A 4 26.37 1.04 -13.08
CA PRO A 4 25.19 0.23 -12.81
C PRO A 4 24.65 0.58 -11.42
N VAL A 5 23.42 1.12 -11.37
CA VAL A 5 22.72 1.32 -10.10
C VAL A 5 22.24 -0.04 -9.63
N PRO A 6 22.66 -0.53 -8.44
CA PRO A 6 22.19 -1.80 -7.93
C PRO A 6 20.67 -1.76 -7.74
N PRO A 7 19.97 -2.89 -7.98
CA PRO A 7 18.54 -2.97 -7.74
C PRO A 7 18.24 -2.64 -6.28
N ARG A 8 17.10 -1.96 -6.06
CA ARG A 8 16.69 -1.59 -4.70
C ARG A 8 16.46 -2.83 -3.87
N THR A 9 16.87 -2.77 -2.61
CA THR A 9 16.55 -3.83 -1.65
C THR A 9 15.10 -3.71 -1.18
N ARG A 10 14.49 -4.81 -0.77
CA ARG A 10 13.14 -4.82 -0.18
C ARG A 10 13.00 -3.81 0.97
N ALA A 11 14.04 -3.67 1.80
CA ALA A 11 14.06 -2.70 2.90
C ALA A 11 14.02 -1.25 2.40
N GLN A 12 14.74 -0.93 1.31
CA GLN A 12 14.70 0.39 0.68
C GLN A 12 13.33 0.69 0.07
N GLU A 13 12.73 -0.29 -0.61
CA GLU A 13 11.38 -0.15 -1.18
C GLU A 13 10.32 0.05 -0.10
N SER A 14 10.40 -0.71 0.98
CA SER A 14 9.50 -0.60 2.14
C SER A 14 9.60 0.78 2.79
N ARG A 15 10.83 1.28 2.99
CA ARG A 15 11.05 2.62 3.53
C ARG A 15 10.45 3.71 2.64
N ALA A 16 10.70 3.64 1.33
CA ALA A 16 10.15 4.58 0.36
C ALA A 16 8.60 4.53 0.33
N ALA A 17 8.02 3.33 0.46
CA ALA A 17 6.58 3.14 0.54
C ALA A 17 5.99 3.79 1.81
N ILE A 18 6.62 3.60 2.97
CA ILE A 18 6.20 4.22 4.25
C ILE A 18 6.25 5.75 4.16
N GLU A 19 7.35 6.31 3.64
CA GLU A 19 7.50 7.76 3.44
C GLU A 19 6.40 8.30 2.51
N ARG A 20 6.08 7.58 1.44
CA ARG A 20 5.01 7.96 0.51
C ARG A 20 3.63 7.89 1.15
N ILE A 21 3.35 6.83 1.92
CA ILE A 21 2.10 6.69 2.69
C ILE A 21 1.96 7.87 3.65
N TYR A 22 3.02 8.22 4.38
CA TYR A 22 3.02 9.34 5.33
C TYR A 22 2.62 10.66 4.67
N VAL A 23 3.23 10.98 3.52
CA VAL A 23 2.93 12.21 2.77
C VAL A 23 1.48 12.21 2.27
N ILE A 24 1.02 11.10 1.69
CA ILE A 24 -0.35 10.97 1.19
C ILE A 24 -1.36 11.12 2.33
N MET A 25 -1.12 10.46 3.47
CA MET A 25 -1.96 10.55 4.66
C MET A 25 -2.04 11.96 5.20
N ARG A 26 -0.91 12.66 5.30
CA ARG A 26 -0.88 14.07 5.72
C ARG A 26 -1.72 14.95 4.79
N HIS A 27 -1.61 14.77 3.47
CA HIS A 27 -2.41 15.53 2.51
C HIS A 27 -3.90 15.21 2.60
N LEU A 28 -4.26 13.93 2.78
CA LEU A 28 -5.65 13.52 2.99
C LEU A 28 -6.24 14.12 4.28
N PHE A 29 -5.46 14.14 5.35
CA PHE A 29 -5.85 14.72 6.62
C PHE A 29 -6.09 16.22 6.50
N ILE A 30 -5.15 16.98 5.91
CA ILE A 30 -5.29 18.43 5.69
C ILE A 30 -6.51 18.74 4.82
N ARG A 31 -6.78 17.90 3.81
CA ARG A 31 -7.94 18.07 2.93
C ARG A 31 -9.28 17.82 3.64
N GLY A 32 -9.28 17.04 4.73
CA GLY A 32 -10.47 16.76 5.54
C GLY A 32 -11.43 15.74 4.95
N TYR A 33 -11.11 15.12 3.80
CA TYR A 33 -11.90 14.04 3.23
C TYR A 33 -11.06 13.06 2.41
N TYR A 34 -11.52 11.81 2.37
CA TYR A 34 -10.88 10.71 1.65
C TYR A 34 -11.85 10.07 0.66
N LYS A 35 -11.41 9.94 -0.60
CA LYS A 35 -12.13 9.19 -1.64
C LYS A 35 -11.26 8.00 -2.07
N PRO A 36 -11.60 6.75 -1.70
CA PRO A 36 -10.81 5.56 -2.05
C PRO A 36 -10.54 5.37 -3.55
N GLY A 37 -11.50 5.75 -4.39
CA GLY A 37 -11.38 5.72 -5.85
C GLY A 37 -10.74 6.97 -6.49
N GLY A 38 -10.33 7.96 -5.69
CA GLY A 38 -9.64 9.15 -6.18
C GLY A 38 -8.13 8.94 -6.36
N ALA A 39 -7.44 9.95 -6.90
CA ALA A 39 -5.99 9.91 -7.14
C ALA A 39 -5.17 9.58 -5.87
N SER A 40 -5.48 10.23 -4.75
CA SER A 40 -4.82 9.97 -3.46
C SER A 40 -5.08 8.56 -2.93
N GLY A 41 -6.29 8.02 -3.17
CA GLY A 41 -6.64 6.65 -2.79
C GLY A 41 -5.92 5.60 -3.64
N ALA A 42 -5.82 5.82 -4.95
CA ALA A 42 -5.03 4.97 -5.83
C ALA A 42 -3.54 5.00 -5.45
N ALA A 43 -2.99 6.18 -5.20
CA ALA A 43 -1.59 6.35 -4.79
C ALA A 43 -1.30 5.67 -3.45
N LEU A 44 -2.21 5.79 -2.48
CA LEU A 44 -2.10 5.10 -1.19
C LEU A 44 -2.11 3.59 -1.36
N ARG A 45 -3.06 3.07 -2.14
CA ARG A 45 -3.21 1.63 -2.39
C ARG A 45 -1.95 1.05 -3.03
N GLN A 46 -1.39 1.76 -4.02
CA GLN A 46 -0.13 1.34 -4.65
C GLN A 46 1.02 1.29 -3.65
N ALA A 47 1.15 2.31 -2.79
CA ALA A 47 2.19 2.33 -1.77
C ALA A 47 2.03 1.19 -0.74
N LEU A 48 0.79 0.88 -0.35
CA LEU A 48 0.50 -0.25 0.54
C LEU A 48 0.81 -1.61 -0.11
N LEU A 49 0.52 -1.78 -1.41
CA LEU A 49 0.89 -2.97 -2.16
C LEU A 49 2.41 -3.13 -2.31
N THR A 50 3.16 -2.02 -2.42
CA THR A 50 4.63 -2.07 -2.38
C THR A 50 5.13 -2.44 -0.98
N LEU A 51 4.50 -1.90 0.08
CA LEU A 51 4.88 -2.18 1.46
C LEU A 51 4.63 -3.65 1.84
N GLN A 52 3.59 -4.28 1.29
CA GLN A 52 3.14 -5.65 1.62
C GLN A 52 3.07 -5.86 3.15
N PRO A 53 2.25 -5.07 3.86
CA PRO A 53 2.14 -5.19 5.30
C PRO A 53 1.63 -6.58 5.68
N GLU A 54 2.05 -7.09 6.83
CA GLU A 54 1.74 -8.46 7.28
C GLU A 54 0.22 -8.74 7.32
N ILE A 55 -0.58 -7.72 7.66
CA ILE A 55 -2.05 -7.81 7.68
C ILE A 55 -2.68 -8.14 6.32
N TYR A 56 -1.94 -8.03 5.22
CA TYR A 56 -2.43 -8.37 3.88
C TYR A 56 -2.26 -9.86 3.55
N GLY A 57 -1.52 -10.62 4.37
CA GLY A 57 -1.38 -12.07 4.19
C GLY A 57 -0.94 -12.42 2.76
N SER A 58 -1.78 -13.19 2.05
CA SER A 58 -1.52 -13.59 0.67
C SER A 58 -2.12 -12.67 -0.40
N ILE A 59 -2.65 -11.48 -0.07
CA ILE A 59 -3.22 -10.53 -1.05
C ILE A 59 -2.23 -10.14 -2.16
N ALA A 60 -0.94 -10.10 -1.85
CA ALA A 60 0.09 -9.74 -2.82
C ALA A 60 0.50 -10.91 -3.74
N ASP A 61 0.05 -12.14 -3.46
CA ASP A 61 0.33 -13.33 -4.25
C ASP A 61 -0.75 -13.53 -5.33
N PRO A 62 -0.43 -13.36 -6.62
CA PRO A 62 -1.42 -13.49 -7.70
C PRO A 62 -1.94 -14.92 -7.90
N GLN A 63 -1.33 -15.93 -7.27
CA GLN A 63 -1.76 -17.32 -7.35
C GLN A 63 -2.66 -17.76 -6.19
N LYS A 64 -2.89 -16.87 -5.21
CA LYS A 64 -3.66 -17.20 -4.00
C LYS A 64 -4.82 -16.24 -3.80
N VAL A 65 -5.90 -16.78 -3.26
CA VAL A 65 -7.07 -16.00 -2.83
C VAL A 65 -7.04 -15.85 -1.32
N GLU A 66 -7.05 -14.62 -0.82
CA GLU A 66 -7.06 -14.32 0.62
C GLU A 66 -8.51 -14.28 1.15
N LEU A 67 -9.03 -15.44 1.55
CA LEU A 67 -10.40 -15.56 2.07
C LEU A 67 -10.55 -14.98 3.48
N ASN A 68 -9.52 -15.03 4.32
CA ASN A 68 -9.61 -14.49 5.68
C ASN A 68 -9.73 -12.96 5.65
N GLY A 69 -9.03 -12.32 4.70
CA GLY A 69 -9.19 -10.89 4.44
C GLY A 69 -10.60 -10.53 3.98
N LEU A 70 -11.25 -11.36 3.17
CA LEU A 70 -12.63 -11.14 2.75
C LEU A 70 -13.61 -11.26 3.93
N VAL A 71 -13.48 -12.32 4.73
CA VAL A 71 -14.27 -12.50 5.96
C VAL A 71 -14.08 -11.30 6.89
N TYR A 72 -12.82 -10.87 7.06
CA TYR A 72 -12.50 -9.70 7.88
C TYR A 72 -13.28 -8.46 7.44
N VAL A 73 -13.34 -8.18 6.13
CA VAL A 73 -14.09 -7.03 5.60
C VAL A 73 -15.58 -7.20 5.84
N ILE A 74 -16.14 -8.37 5.51
CA ILE A 74 -17.58 -8.65 5.64
C ILE A 74 -18.06 -8.44 7.09
N ASP A 75 -17.31 -8.94 8.07
CA ASP A 75 -17.64 -8.80 9.50
C ASP A 75 -17.69 -7.35 10.00
N ARG A 76 -17.15 -6.40 9.22
CA ARG A 76 -16.95 -4.99 9.62
C ARG A 76 -17.72 -4.02 8.73
N LEU A 77 -18.41 -4.53 7.71
CA LEU A 77 -19.35 -3.72 6.94
C LEU A 77 -20.58 -3.38 7.81
N PRO A 78 -21.08 -2.14 7.76
CA PRO A 78 -22.25 -1.72 8.52
C PRO A 78 -23.55 -2.36 8.03
#